data_AF-A0A818AQD2-F1
#
_entry.id   AF-A0A818AQD2-F1
#
_cell.length_a   1.000
_cell.length_b   1.000
_cell.length_c   1.000
_cell.angle_alpha   90.00
_cell.angle_beta   90.00
_cell.angle_gamma   90.00
#
_symmetry.space_group_name_H-M   'P 1'
#
loop_
_entity.id
_entity.type
_entity.pdbx_description
1 polymer ?
#
loop_
_entity_poly.entity_id
_entity_poly.type
_entity_poly.pdbx_seq_one_letter_code
_entity_poly.pdbx_strand_id
1 'polypeptide(L)'
;MLRTLGNSSMRQTTRILRCPRFVSTNPTAGSINEAHDKFAEREQALENAYFRKHNEELLAKLRHHHQFLENQSDEIEREQKRIEEEIKRLEKHREELMKIHLKKKNQ
;
A
#
# COMPACT_ATOMS: atom_id res chain seq x y z
N MET A 1 -77.56 61.84 -23.81
CA MET A 1 -76.65 62.13 -22.68
C MET A 1 -75.43 61.21 -22.77
N LEU A 2 -74.36 61.56 -22.05
CA LEU A 2 -72.96 61.27 -22.32
C LEU A 2 -72.53 59.79 -22.31
N ARG A 3 -71.45 59.53 -23.07
CA ARG A 3 -70.62 58.33 -23.12
C ARG A 3 -69.97 58.05 -21.76
N THR A 4 -69.91 56.79 -21.34
CA THR A 4 -68.90 56.31 -20.38
C THR A 4 -68.12 55.17 -21.02
N LEU A 5 -66.87 55.44 -21.35
CA LEU A 5 -65.90 54.44 -21.82
C LEU A 5 -65.45 53.63 -20.60
N GLY A 6 -65.68 52.32 -20.62
CA GLY A 6 -65.17 51.41 -19.61
C GLY A 6 -63.65 51.31 -19.72
N ASN A 7 -62.95 51.77 -18.68
CA ASN A 7 -61.51 51.54 -18.52
C ASN A 7 -61.27 50.09 -18.07
N SER A 8 -61.15 49.18 -19.03
CA SER A 8 -60.56 47.86 -18.79
C SER A 8 -59.03 48.00 -18.74
N SER A 9 -58.51 48.39 -17.57
CA SER A 9 -57.09 48.27 -17.27
C SER A 9 -56.73 46.78 -17.27
N MET A 10 -56.11 46.33 -18.37
CA MET A 10 -55.43 45.04 -18.43
C MET A 10 -54.36 45.02 -17.34
N ARG A 11 -54.64 44.37 -16.21
CA ARG A 11 -53.58 43.91 -15.31
C ARG A 11 -52.91 42.74 -16.00
N GLN A 12 -51.78 43.00 -16.65
CA GLN A 12 -50.87 41.96 -17.10
C GLN A 12 -50.40 41.22 -15.85
N THR A 13 -50.99 40.06 -15.58
CA THR A 13 -50.48 39.12 -14.59
C THR A 13 -49.25 38.48 -15.23
N THR A 14 -48.08 39.06 -14.97
CA THR A 14 -46.82 38.38 -15.23
C THR A 14 -46.80 37.15 -14.33
N ARG A 15 -47.18 35.99 -14.87
CA ARG A 15 -46.82 34.70 -14.29
C ARG A 15 -45.29 34.62 -14.34
N ILE A 16 -44.65 35.11 -13.29
CA ILE A 16 -43.25 34.85 -13.03
C ILE A 16 -43.19 33.33 -12.83
N LEU A 17 -42.79 32.60 -13.87
CA LEU A 17 -42.35 31.22 -13.74
C LEU A 17 -41.12 31.26 -12.83
N ARG A 18 -41.36 31.15 -11.53
CA ARG A 18 -40.34 30.88 -10.53
C ARG A 18 -39.88 29.46 -10.81
N CYS A 19 -38.85 29.32 -11.65
CA CYS A 19 -38.01 28.14 -11.56
C CYS A 19 -37.52 28.10 -10.10
N PRO A 20 -37.76 27.02 -9.34
CA PRO A 20 -37.08 26.89 -8.06
C PRO A 20 -35.59 27.04 -8.33
N ARG A 21 -34.96 27.97 -7.61
CA ARG A 21 -33.51 28.18 -7.63
C ARG A 21 -32.88 26.80 -7.49
N PHE A 22 -32.15 26.34 -8.51
CA PHE A 22 -31.31 25.16 -8.41
C PHE A 22 -30.40 25.40 -7.20
N VAL A 23 -30.66 24.70 -6.09
CA VAL A 23 -29.78 24.74 -4.95
C VAL A 23 -28.51 24.09 -5.47
N SER A 24 -27.44 24.86 -5.63
CA SER A 24 -26.11 24.30 -5.83
C SER A 24 -25.77 23.57 -4.53
N THR A 25 -26.23 22.33 -4.40
CA THR A 25 -25.63 21.36 -3.49
C THR A 25 -24.29 21.07 -4.11
N ASN A 26 -23.27 21.83 -3.71
CA ASN A 26 -21.90 21.55 -4.11
C ASN A 26 -21.65 20.06 -3.85
N PRO A 27 -21.23 19.27 -4.85
CA PRO A 27 -21.03 17.85 -4.64
C PRO A 27 -20.00 17.66 -3.53
N THR A 28 -20.40 16.99 -2.46
CA THR A 28 -19.53 16.65 -1.33
C THR A 28 -18.57 15.56 -1.78
N ALA A 29 -17.34 15.56 -1.26
CA ALA A 29 -16.40 14.45 -1.47
C ALA A 29 -17.04 13.13 -1.02
N GLY A 30 -16.87 12.06 -1.79
CA GLY A 30 -17.49 10.75 -1.50
C GLY A 30 -18.93 10.59 -2.02
N SER A 31 -19.54 11.63 -2.59
CA SER A 31 -20.94 11.58 -3.08
C SER A 31 -21.22 10.51 -4.13
N ILE A 32 -20.20 10.05 -4.88
CA ILE A 32 -20.36 8.94 -5.85
C ILE A 32 -20.56 7.62 -5.13
N ASN A 33 -19.72 7.31 -4.14
CA ASN A 33 -19.81 6.07 -3.36
C ASN A 33 -21.06 6.02 -2.47
N GLU A 34 -21.51 7.18 -1.98
CA GLU A 34 -22.74 7.31 -1.17
C GLU A 34 -24.03 7.17 -1.99
N ALA A 35 -23.97 7.44 -3.31
CA ALA A 35 -25.15 7.36 -4.17
C ALA A 35 -25.60 5.92 -4.45
N HIS A 36 -24.75 4.92 -4.20
CA HIS A 36 -25.01 3.49 -4.45
C HIS A 36 -25.59 3.22 -5.85
N ASP A 37 -25.12 3.98 -6.84
CA ASP A 37 -25.54 3.84 -8.22
C ASP A 37 -24.60 2.91 -9.01
N LYS A 38 -24.89 2.71 -10.30
CA LYS A 38 -24.05 1.87 -11.18
C LYS A 38 -22.62 2.39 -11.32
N PHE A 39 -22.39 3.68 -11.08
CA PHE A 39 -21.04 4.24 -11.08
C PHE A 39 -20.31 3.88 -9.80
N ALA A 40 -20.97 3.98 -8.64
CA ALA A 40 -20.46 3.54 -7.35
C ALA A 40 -20.05 2.05 -7.36
N GLU A 41 -20.90 1.18 -7.91
CA GLU A 41 -20.60 -0.26 -8.03
C GLU A 41 -19.34 -0.52 -8.87
N ARG A 42 -19.19 0.21 -9.98
CA ARG A 42 -18.03 0.09 -10.86
C ARG A 42 -16.76 0.62 -10.22
N GLU A 43 -16.83 1.77 -9.55
CA GLU A 43 -15.71 2.38 -8.84
C GLU A 43 -15.20 1.45 -7.74
N GLN A 44 -16.11 0.93 -6.91
CA GLN A 44 -15.78 -0.02 -5.86
C GLN A 44 -15.16 -1.32 -6.42
N ALA A 45 -15.65 -1.83 -7.56
CA ALA A 45 -15.06 -3.00 -8.21
C ALA A 45 -13.62 -2.75 -8.69
N LEU A 46 -13.35 -1.56 -9.24
CA LEU A 46 -12.01 -1.18 -9.71
C LEU A 46 -11.04 -0.98 -8.55
N GLU A 47 -11.47 -0.31 -7.49
CA GLU A 47 -10.69 -0.15 -6.26
C GLU A 47 -10.35 -1.51 -5.65
N ASN A 48 -11.34 -2.40 -5.52
CA ASN A 48 -11.11 -3.75 -5.01
C ASN A 48 -10.12 -4.54 -5.86
N ALA A 49 -10.22 -4.46 -7.19
CA ALA A 49 -9.28 -5.13 -8.09
C ALA A 49 -7.86 -4.57 -7.95
N TYR A 50 -7.74 -3.25 -7.82
CA TYR A 50 -6.46 -2.58 -7.59
C TYR A 50 -5.84 -3.01 -6.26
N PHE A 51 -6.60 -2.93 -5.15
CA PHE A 51 -6.10 -3.31 -3.83
C PHE A 51 -5.69 -4.77 -3.76
N ARG A 52 -6.43 -5.68 -4.40
CA ARG A 52 -6.04 -7.10 -4.48
C ARG A 52 -4.68 -7.27 -5.15
N LYS A 53 -4.51 -6.71 -6.36
CA LYS A 53 -3.23 -6.78 -7.09
C LYS A 53 -2.09 -6.16 -6.29
N HIS A 54 -2.31 -4.98 -5.73
CA HIS A 54 -1.29 -4.28 -4.96
C HIS A 54 -0.88 -5.06 -3.70
N ASN A 55 -1.85 -5.64 -2.99
CA ASN A 55 -1.58 -6.46 -1.81
C ASN A 55 -0.84 -7.76 -2.17
N GLU A 56 -1.18 -8.38 -3.30
CA GLU A 56 -0.46 -9.55 -3.82
C GLU A 56 1.01 -9.21 -4.13
N GLU A 57 1.27 -8.07 -4.78
CA GLU A 57 2.63 -7.59 -5.06
C GLU A 57 3.43 -7.31 -3.77
N LEU A 58 2.81 -6.64 -2.80
CA LEU A 58 3.44 -6.37 -1.50
C LEU A 58 3.76 -7.66 -0.76
N LEU A 59 2.82 -8.62 -0.77
CA LEU A 59 3.03 -9.92 -0.14
C LEU A 59 4.14 -10.71 -0.82
N ALA A 60 4.21 -10.68 -2.16
CA ALA A 60 5.28 -11.32 -2.92
C ALA A 60 6.65 -10.72 -2.56
N LYS A 61 6.76 -9.39 -2.49
CA LYS A 61 8.00 -8.71 -2.05
C LYS A 61 8.39 -9.09 -0.63
N LEU A 62 7.42 -9.13 0.29
CA LEU A 62 7.67 -9.51 1.69
C LEU A 62 8.16 -10.96 1.80
N ARG A 63 7.53 -11.89 1.09
CA ARG A 63 7.94 -13.30 1.05
C ARG A 63 9.34 -13.47 0.48
N HIS A 64 9.64 -12.79 -0.63
CA HIS A 64 10.97 -12.83 -1.22
C HIS A 64 12.04 -12.31 -0.25
N HIS A 65 11.77 -11.20 0.43
CA HIS A 65 12.70 -10.65 1.43
C HIS A 65 12.88 -11.59 2.62
N HIS A 66 11.82 -12.23 3.10
CA HIS A 66 11.90 -13.20 4.17
C HIS A 66 12.77 -14.41 3.78
N GLN A 67 12.53 -14.99 2.60
CA GLN A 67 13.32 -16.11 2.09
C GLN A 67 14.80 -15.73 1.88
N PHE A 68 15.07 -14.51 1.45
CA PHE A 68 16.44 -14.01 1.34
C PHE A 68 17.16 -14.00 2.69
N LEU A 69 16.50 -13.52 3.75
CA LEU A 69 17.06 -13.52 5.10
C LEU A 69 17.30 -14.93 5.64
N GLU A 70 16.38 -15.87 5.39
CA GLU A 70 16.56 -17.28 5.77
C GLU A 70 17.78 -17.89 5.08
N ASN A 71 17.90 -17.71 3.77
CA ASN A 71 19.06 -18.19 3.01
C ASN A 71 20.38 -17.60 3.53
N GLN A 72 20.39 -16.29 3.85
CA GLN A 72 21.57 -15.65 4.44
C GLN A 72 21.90 -16.20 5.82
N SER A 73 20.90 -16.49 6.65
CA SER A 73 21.09 -17.12 7.95
C SER A 73 21.76 -18.50 7.80
N ASP A 74 21.28 -19.31 6.86
CA ASP A 74 21.84 -20.65 6.58
C ASP A 74 23.26 -20.58 6.02
N GLU A 75 23.57 -19.54 5.25
CA GLU A 75 24.94 -19.27 4.78
C GLU A 75 25.87 -18.89 5.92
N ILE A 76 25.43 -18.00 6.81
CA ILE A 76 26.20 -17.60 8.00
C ILE A 76 26.48 -18.82 8.88
N GLU A 77 25.50 -19.69 9.11
CA GLU A 77 25.69 -20.91 9.91
C GLU A 77 26.74 -21.85 9.29
N ARG A 78 26.69 -22.03 7.96
CA ARG A 78 27.67 -22.85 7.24
C ARG A 78 29.08 -22.27 7.33
N GLU A 79 29.24 -20.96 7.18
CA GLU A 79 30.55 -20.31 7.32
C GLU A 79 31.06 -20.36 8.76
N GLN A 80 30.19 -20.21 9.76
CA GLN A 80 30.57 -20.39 11.17
C GLN A 80 31.12 -21.79 11.43
N LYS A 81 30.47 -22.84 10.93
CA LYS A 81 30.97 -24.23 11.05
C LYS A 81 32.35 -24.40 10.40
N ARG A 82 32.56 -23.83 9.22
CA ARG A 82 33.88 -23.88 8.54
C ARG A 82 34.96 -23.18 9.36
N ILE A 83 34.65 -22.01 9.93
CA ILE A 83 35.57 -21.28 10.81
C ILE A 83 35.91 -22.12 12.04
N GLU A 84 34.92 -22.75 12.69
CA GLU A 84 35.16 -23.61 13.84
C GLU A 84 36.06 -24.82 13.52
N GLU A 85 35.85 -25.46 12.37
CA GLU A 85 36.70 -26.56 11.90
C GLU A 85 38.13 -26.11 11.61
N GLU A 86 38.30 -24.91 11.05
CA GLU A 86 39.62 -24.32 10.80
C GLU A 86 40.34 -23.98 12.11
N ILE A 87 39.63 -23.39 13.08
CA ILE A 87 40.18 -23.12 14.42
C ILE A 87 40.68 -24.42 15.06
N LYS A 88 39.88 -25.49 15.04
CA LYS A 88 40.29 -26.80 15.58
C LYS A 88 41.53 -27.37 14.88
N ARG A 89 41.66 -27.17 13.56
CA ARG A 89 42.86 -27.59 12.79
C ARG A 89 44.09 -26.81 13.21
N LEU A 90 43.97 -25.49 13.34
CA LEU A 90 45.06 -24.62 13.78
C LEU A 90 45.51 -24.93 15.21
N GLU A 91 44.57 -25.21 16.12
CA GLU A 91 44.88 -25.60 17.50
C GLU A 91 45.69 -26.90 17.55
N LYS A 92 45.25 -27.95 16.83
CA LYS A 92 46.01 -29.20 16.72
C LYS A 92 47.41 -28.97 16.17
N HIS A 93 47.53 -28.19 15.10
CA HIS A 93 48.81 -27.87 14.52
C HIS A 93 49.73 -27.12 15.50
N ARG A 94 49.18 -26.17 16.27
CA ARG A 94 49.90 -25.45 17.31
C ARG A 94 50.41 -26.40 18.40
N GLU A 95 49.61 -27.35 18.85
CA GLU A 95 50.04 -28.35 19.84
C GLU A 95 51.18 -29.24 19.33
N GLU A 96 51.12 -29.66 18.07
CA GLU A 96 52.19 -30.44 17.42
C GLU A 96 53.50 -29.66 17.38
N LEU A 97 53.45 -28.38 17.00
CA LEU A 97 54.61 -27.49 17.00
C LEU A 97 55.20 -27.31 18.41
N MET A 98 54.35 -27.16 19.45
CA MET A 98 54.82 -27.12 20.84
C MET A 98 55.54 -28.41 21.24
N LYS A 99 54.98 -29.58 20.90
CA LYS A 99 55.61 -30.88 21.20
C LYS A 99 56.97 -31.02 20.52
N ILE A 100 57.09 -30.59 19.26
CA ILE A 100 58.36 -30.57 18.52
C ILE A 100 59.37 -29.64 19.20
N HIS A 101 58.94 -28.43 19.59
CA HIS A 101 59.79 -27.48 20.28
C HIS A 101 60.32 -28.04 21.63
N LEU A 102 59.45 -28.66 22.44
CA LEU A 102 59.85 -29.29 23.69
C LEU A 102 60.85 -30.44 23.47
N LYS A 103 60.63 -31.32 22.48
CA LYS A 103 61.56 -32.40 22.16
C LYS A 103 62.94 -31.88 21.77
N LYS A 104 63.00 -30.81 20.96
CA LYS A 104 64.26 -30.17 20.57
C LYS A 104 65.00 -29.51 21.74
N LYS A 105 64.29 -29.01 22.76
CA LYS A 105 64.90 -28.40 23.95
C LYS A 105 65.55 -29.42 24.89
N ASN A 106 65.06 -30.67 24.87
CA ASN A 106 65.51 -31.75 25.75
C ASN A 106 66.55 -32.69 25.10
N GLN A 107 66.96 -32.43 23.85
CA GLN A 107 68.09 -33.07 23.17
C GLN A 107 69.33 -32.18 23.29
#